data_AF-A0A1E5VH40-F1
#
_entry.id   AF-A0A1E5VH40-F1
#
_cell.length_a   1.000
_cell.length_b   1.000
_cell.length_c   1.000
_cell.angle_alpha   90.00
_cell.angle_beta   90.00
_cell.angle_gamma   90.00
#
_symmetry.space_group_name_H-M   'P 1'
#
loop_
_entity.id
_entity.type
_entity.pdbx_description
1 polymer ?
#
loop_
_entity_poly.entity_id
_entity_poly.type
_entity_poly.pdbx_seq_one_letter_code
_entity_poly.pdbx_strand_id
1 'polypeptide(L)'
;MALAARDSVVETGGPNYKAATAPPSRTASSRTLNATFAARLKQTCPAKDVDKTTALDVRTADVFDNKYYVNLVNRVGLFTSDQDLFADGRTRPIVQNFARSHKAFFHRFAVSMVKMGQIQVLTGSQGQVCRKCSAPNPGTTADGLPWSIVEEAERLVF
;
A
#
# COMPACT_ATOMS: atom_id res chain seq x y z
N MET A 1 -11.64 3.98 -14.79
CA MET A 1 -10.19 3.72 -14.76
C MET A 1 -9.37 4.76 -13.98
N ALA A 2 -9.55 6.08 -14.19
CA ALA A 2 -8.75 7.11 -13.50
C ALA A 2 -9.01 7.24 -11.98
N LEU A 3 -10.19 6.83 -11.48
CA LEU A 3 -10.51 6.89 -10.05
C LEU A 3 -9.72 5.83 -9.24
N ALA A 4 -9.63 4.60 -9.75
CA ALA A 4 -8.84 3.52 -9.14
C ALA A 4 -7.34 3.86 -9.11
N ALA A 5 -6.80 4.45 -10.18
CA ALA A 5 -5.40 4.89 -10.21
C ALA A 5 -5.12 6.03 -9.19
N ARG A 6 -6.09 6.92 -8.97
CA ARG A 6 -5.97 8.00 -7.98
C ARG A 6 -6.00 7.51 -6.55
N ASP A 7 -6.89 6.56 -6.26
CA ASP A 7 -7.06 6.02 -4.91
C ASP A 7 -5.90 5.04 -4.56
N SER A 8 -5.38 4.29 -5.54
CA SER A 8 -4.19 3.44 -5.38
C SER A 8 -2.90 4.22 -5.05
N VAL A 9 -2.69 5.42 -5.63
CA VAL A 9 -1.56 6.32 -5.27
C VAL A 9 -1.63 6.77 -3.81
N VAL A 10 -2.83 6.84 -3.25
CA VAL A 10 -3.08 7.35 -1.90
C VAL A 10 -2.88 6.25 -0.85
N GLU A 11 -3.31 5.04 -1.16
CA GLU A 11 -3.18 3.85 -0.29
C GLU A 11 -1.72 3.43 -0.10
N THR A 12 -0.91 3.53 -1.16
CA THR A 12 0.54 3.24 -1.11
C THR A 12 1.33 4.22 -0.23
N GLY A 13 0.83 5.45 -0.06
CA GLY A 13 1.37 6.45 0.84
C GLY A 13 0.75 6.44 2.24
N GLY A 14 0.09 5.35 2.65
CA GLY A 14 -0.52 5.17 3.97
C GLY A 14 0.45 5.27 5.15
N PRO A 15 0.00 5.02 6.40
CA PRO A 15 0.85 5.18 7.58
C PRO A 15 2.16 4.45 7.36
N ASN A 16 3.29 5.16 7.49
CA ASN A 16 4.64 4.65 7.29
C ASN A 16 4.83 3.38 8.11
N TYR A 17 4.53 2.23 7.49
CA TYR A 17 4.55 0.95 8.19
C TYR A 17 6.02 0.62 8.40
N LYS A 18 6.36 0.26 9.64
CA LYS A 18 7.74 -0.03 10.00
C LYS A 18 8.29 -1.11 9.08
N ALA A 19 9.39 -0.75 8.45
CA ALA A 19 10.44 -1.63 7.98
C ALA A 19 10.00 -2.75 7.02
N ALA A 20 10.25 -2.59 5.72
CA ALA A 20 10.05 -3.66 4.75
C ALA A 20 11.22 -4.64 4.77
N THR A 21 10.93 -5.95 4.84
CA THR A 21 11.92 -7.01 4.63
C THR A 21 12.48 -6.92 3.22
N ALA A 22 13.80 -7.08 3.08
CA ALA A 22 14.44 -7.11 1.79
C ALA A 22 13.75 -8.15 0.87
N PRO A 23 13.18 -7.75 -0.28
CA PRO A 23 12.52 -8.72 -1.15
C PRO A 23 13.55 -9.71 -1.71
N PRO A 24 13.19 -11.00 -1.92
CA PRO A 24 14.02 -11.92 -2.66
C PRO A 24 14.27 -11.32 -4.04
N SER A 25 15.54 -11.19 -4.41
CA SER A 25 16.06 -10.40 -5.53
C SER A 25 15.26 -10.56 -6.83
N ARG A 26 14.23 -9.75 -7.02
CA ARG A 26 13.88 -9.22 -8.33
C ARG A 26 14.75 -8.01 -8.52
N THR A 27 15.86 -8.25 -9.23
CA THR A 27 16.77 -7.26 -9.81
C THR A 27 16.32 -5.82 -9.55
N ALA A 28 17.07 -5.10 -8.71
CA ALA A 28 17.08 -3.64 -8.69
C ALA A 28 17.70 -3.11 -10.02
N SER A 29 17.15 -3.56 -11.15
CA SER A 29 17.36 -3.01 -12.49
C SER A 29 16.14 -2.19 -12.89
N SER A 30 15.42 -1.63 -11.91
CA SER A 30 14.53 -0.52 -12.23
C SER A 30 15.44 0.63 -12.64
N ARG A 31 15.52 0.89 -13.95
CA ARG A 31 16.29 1.96 -14.62
C ARG A 31 15.90 3.37 -14.12
N THR A 32 15.11 3.45 -13.06
CA THR A 32 14.52 4.64 -12.48
C THR A 32 14.92 4.90 -11.04
N LEU A 33 15.68 4.03 -10.34
CA LEU A 33 16.11 4.26 -8.95
C LEU A 33 17.36 5.17 -8.88
N ASN A 34 17.42 6.05 -7.88
CA ASN A 34 18.58 6.90 -7.60
C ASN A 34 19.82 6.04 -7.26
N ALA A 35 20.96 6.31 -7.90
CA ALA A 35 22.18 5.51 -7.76
C ALA A 35 22.77 5.54 -6.33
N THR A 36 22.75 6.69 -5.67
CA THR A 36 23.21 6.84 -4.28
C THR A 36 22.31 6.05 -3.33
N PHE A 37 21.01 6.10 -3.56
CA PHE A 37 20.06 5.31 -2.78
C PHE A 37 20.23 3.81 -3.01
N ALA A 38 20.43 3.38 -4.26
CA ALA A 38 20.73 1.99 -4.61
C ALA A 38 21.97 1.47 -3.87
N ALA A 39 23.03 2.29 -3.81
CA ALA A 39 24.26 1.94 -3.09
C ALA A 39 24.01 1.79 -1.59
N ARG A 40 23.21 2.69 -0.98
CA ARG A 40 22.82 2.58 0.43
C ARG A 40 22.00 1.32 0.69
N LEU A 41 21.03 0.99 -0.16
CA LEU A 41 20.24 -0.24 -0.05
C LEU A 41 21.10 -1.50 -0.17
N LYS A 42 22.12 -1.51 -1.03
CA LYS A 42 23.09 -2.62 -1.11
C LYS A 42 23.92 -2.79 0.17
N GLN A 43 24.19 -1.72 0.92
CA GLN A 43 24.85 -1.84 2.22
C GLN A 43 23.91 -2.40 3.29
N THR A 44 22.62 -2.00 3.25
CA THR A 44 21.60 -2.55 4.14
C THR A 44 21.33 -4.02 3.84
N CYS A 45 21.22 -4.37 2.56
CA CYS A 45 20.91 -5.71 2.06
C CYS A 45 22.07 -6.20 1.15
N PRO A 46 23.18 -6.67 1.75
CA PRO A 46 24.40 -7.02 1.01
C PRO A 46 24.27 -8.29 0.16
N ALA A 47 23.32 -9.16 0.49
CA ALA A 47 23.05 -10.41 -0.20
C ALA A 47 21.55 -10.58 -0.41
N LYS A 48 21.20 -11.59 -1.21
CA LYS A 48 19.81 -12.06 -1.32
C LYS A 48 19.38 -12.67 0.02
N ASP A 49 18.09 -12.59 0.32
CA ASP A 49 17.46 -13.28 1.45
C ASP A 49 18.06 -12.92 2.81
N VAL A 50 18.50 -11.66 2.96
CA VAL A 50 18.93 -11.11 4.24
C VAL A 50 17.70 -10.69 5.03
N ASP A 51 17.59 -11.20 6.26
CA ASP A 51 16.57 -10.76 7.23
C ASP A 51 16.94 -9.40 7.83
N LYS A 52 16.88 -8.38 6.98
CA LYS A 52 17.04 -6.98 7.35
C LYS A 52 15.89 -6.18 6.82
N THR A 53 15.57 -5.14 7.57
CA THR A 53 14.48 -4.25 7.26
C THR A 53 14.99 -2.82 7.10
N THR A 54 14.29 -2.04 6.28
CA THR A 54 14.59 -0.62 6.05
C THR A 54 13.31 0.18 5.99
N ALA A 55 13.39 1.45 6.38
CA ALA A 55 12.25 2.36 6.28
C ALA A 55 11.80 2.54 4.83
N LEU A 56 10.50 2.55 4.61
CA LEU A 56 9.88 2.87 3.32
C LEU A 56 10.02 4.36 2.99
N ASP A 57 9.82 5.20 4.01
CA ASP A 57 10.15 6.60 3.95
C ASP A 57 11.50 6.85 4.61
N VAL A 58 12.50 7.11 3.78
CA VAL A 58 13.87 7.36 4.24
C VAL A 58 14.08 8.75 4.85
N ARG A 59 13.10 9.64 4.74
CA ARG A 59 13.15 11.01 5.28
C ARG A 59 12.49 11.07 6.65
N THR A 60 11.32 10.47 6.79
CA THR A 60 10.48 10.56 7.98
C THR A 60 9.84 9.21 8.31
N ALA A 61 10.68 8.25 8.68
CA ALA A 61 10.32 6.85 8.88
C ALA A 61 9.14 6.62 9.85
N ASP A 62 8.97 7.46 10.86
CA ASP A 62 7.95 7.31 11.91
C ASP A 62 6.90 8.44 11.91
N VAL A 63 6.86 9.28 10.87
CA VAL A 63 5.90 10.40 10.77
C VAL A 63 5.02 10.20 9.55
N PHE A 64 3.70 10.22 9.73
CA PHE A 64 2.78 10.21 8.60
C PHE A 64 2.71 11.60 7.97
N ASP A 65 3.35 11.76 6.81
CA ASP A 65 3.40 13.01 6.08
C ASP A 65 3.54 12.78 4.56
N ASN A 66 3.76 13.83 3.78
CA ASN A 66 3.87 13.73 2.34
C ASN A 66 5.29 13.42 1.84
N LYS A 67 6.27 13.12 2.72
CA LYS A 67 7.65 12.87 2.31
C LYS A 67 7.80 11.56 1.54
N TYR A 68 6.88 10.61 1.72
CA TYR A 68 6.73 9.45 0.84
C TYR A 68 6.68 9.89 -0.64
N TYR A 69 5.81 10.83 -1.01
CA TYR A 69 5.72 11.32 -2.39
C TYR A 69 6.92 12.16 -2.83
N VAL A 70 7.56 12.87 -1.90
CA VAL A 70 8.83 13.56 -2.15
C VAL A 70 9.92 12.54 -2.52
N ASN A 71 9.95 11.37 -1.88
CA ASN A 71 10.90 10.29 -2.21
C ASN A 71 10.67 9.77 -3.63
N LEU A 72 9.42 9.56 -4.04
CA LEU A 72 9.10 9.09 -5.39
C LEU A 72 9.56 10.05 -6.48
N VAL A 73 9.38 11.36 -6.28
CA VAL A 73 9.87 12.41 -7.20
C VAL A 73 11.40 12.39 -7.28
N ASN A 74 12.08 12.11 -6.17
CA ASN A 74 13.54 12.01 -6.10
C ASN A 74 14.09 10.64 -6.54
N ARG A 75 13.23 9.72 -7.00
CA ARG A 75 13.60 8.37 -7.41
C ARG A 75 14.14 7.50 -6.26
N VAL A 76 13.61 7.71 -5.07
CA VAL A 76 14.00 7.08 -3.80
C VAL A 76 12.86 6.21 -3.24
N GLY A 77 11.94 5.73 -4.09
CA GLY A 77 10.94 4.72 -3.69
C GLY A 77 11.61 3.37 -3.41
N LEU A 78 11.19 2.66 -2.36
CA LEU A 78 11.82 1.39 -1.99
C LEU A 78 11.39 0.26 -2.93
N PHE A 79 10.10 0.17 -3.25
CA PHE A 79 9.57 -0.84 -4.15
C PHE A 79 9.42 -0.32 -5.58
N THR A 80 9.48 -1.25 -6.55
CA THR A 80 9.17 -0.94 -7.94
C THR A 80 7.75 -0.40 -8.08
N SER A 81 6.78 -0.98 -7.37
CA SER A 81 5.39 -0.50 -7.34
C SER A 81 5.27 0.95 -6.88
N ASP A 82 6.07 1.37 -5.90
CA ASP A 82 6.10 2.76 -5.43
C ASP A 82 6.66 3.68 -6.52
N GLN A 83 7.79 3.29 -7.10
CA GLN A 83 8.48 4.12 -8.08
C GLN A 83 7.71 4.21 -9.41
N ASP A 84 6.92 3.20 -9.74
CA ASP A 84 6.05 3.16 -10.91
C ASP A 84 4.91 4.19 -10.82
N LEU A 85 4.47 4.59 -9.62
CA LEU A 85 3.50 5.68 -9.45
C LEU A 85 4.01 7.01 -10.02
N PHE A 86 5.32 7.22 -9.99
CA PHE A 86 5.94 8.39 -10.62
C PHE A 86 6.36 8.14 -12.07
N ALA A 87 6.64 6.89 -12.44
CA ALA A 87 7.03 6.51 -13.80
C ALA A 87 5.84 6.46 -14.77
N ASP A 88 4.63 6.16 -14.30
CA ASP A 88 3.41 6.16 -15.11
C ASP A 88 2.85 7.59 -15.27
N GLY A 89 2.59 8.00 -16.53
CA GLY A 89 2.06 9.32 -16.85
C GLY A 89 0.67 9.61 -16.28
N ARG A 90 -0.12 8.57 -15.97
CA ARG A 90 -1.47 8.68 -15.40
C ARG A 90 -1.43 9.05 -13.91
N THR A 91 -0.43 8.57 -13.18
CA THR A 91 -0.29 8.74 -11.74
C THR A 91 0.71 9.83 -11.36
N ARG A 92 1.70 10.11 -12.22
CA ARG A 92 2.74 11.13 -12.00
C ARG A 92 2.20 12.50 -11.57
N PRO A 93 1.15 13.09 -12.20
CA PRO A 93 0.66 14.41 -11.79
C PRO A 93 0.11 14.41 -10.35
N ILE A 94 -0.45 13.28 -9.90
CA ILE A 94 -1.00 13.11 -8.56
C ILE A 94 0.14 13.05 -7.56
N VAL A 95 1.17 12.24 -7.84
CA VAL A 95 2.39 12.15 -7.03
C VAL A 95 3.06 13.52 -6.87
N GLN A 96 3.19 14.27 -7.97
CA GLN A 96 3.76 15.62 -7.94
C GLN A 96 2.92 16.60 -7.10
N ASN A 97 1.59 16.51 -7.19
CA ASN A 97 0.70 17.34 -6.39
C ASN A 97 0.86 17.05 -4.89
N PHE A 98 0.87 15.78 -4.49
CA PHE A 98 1.04 15.39 -3.09
C PHE A 98 2.44 15.72 -2.54
N ALA A 99 3.48 15.58 -3.35
CA ALA A 99 4.83 16.01 -2.98
C ALA A 99 4.91 17.52 -2.69
N ARG A 100 4.10 18.34 -3.40
CA ARG A 100 4.05 19.80 -3.22
C ARG A 100 3.10 20.25 -2.11
N SER A 101 2.02 19.51 -1.87
CA SER A 101 0.96 19.89 -0.93
C SER A 101 0.58 18.75 0.00
N HIS A 102 1.08 18.84 1.23
CA HIS A 102 0.71 17.92 2.31
C HIS A 102 -0.81 17.94 2.58
N LYS A 103 -1.44 19.13 2.53
CA LYS A 103 -2.89 19.26 2.71
C LYS A 103 -3.68 18.50 1.63
N ALA A 104 -3.23 18.56 0.38
CA ALA A 104 -3.89 17.85 -0.72
C ALA A 104 -3.78 16.33 -0.54
N PHE A 105 -2.62 15.85 -0.09
CA PHE A 105 -2.43 14.44 0.27
C PHE A 105 -3.38 14.02 1.38
N PHE A 106 -3.37 14.70 2.53
CA PHE A 106 -4.19 14.32 3.69
C PHE A 106 -5.68 14.33 3.40
N HIS A 107 -6.16 15.36 2.67
CA HIS A 107 -7.56 15.41 2.25
C HIS A 107 -7.92 14.20 1.40
N ARG A 108 -7.08 13.86 0.41
CA ARG A 108 -7.35 12.71 -0.45
C ARG A 108 -7.24 11.39 0.32
N PHE A 109 -6.28 11.28 1.21
CA PHE A 109 -6.09 10.13 2.10
C PHE A 109 -7.34 9.81 2.89
N ALA A 110 -7.93 10.80 3.56
CA ALA A 110 -9.18 10.60 4.29
C ALA A 110 -10.32 10.09 3.39
N VAL A 111 -10.49 10.68 2.21
CA VAL A 111 -11.55 10.28 1.25
C VAL A 111 -11.33 8.85 0.74
N SER A 112 -10.10 8.49 0.37
CA SER A 112 -9.78 7.17 -0.16
C SER A 112 -9.91 6.09 0.92
N MET A 113 -9.47 6.35 2.16
CA MET A 113 -9.60 5.40 3.26
C MET A 113 -11.06 5.11 3.65
N VAL A 114 -11.94 6.12 3.59
CA VAL A 114 -13.39 5.91 3.81
C VAL A 114 -13.98 5.00 2.74
N LYS A 115 -13.60 5.20 1.47
CA LYS A 115 -14.06 4.34 0.36
C LYS A 115 -13.52 2.93 0.47
N MET A 116 -12.23 2.79 0.80
CA MET A 116 -11.58 1.49 0.97
C MET A 116 -12.26 0.69 2.09
N GLY A 117 -12.61 1.35 3.20
CA GLY A 117 -13.33 0.72 4.32
C GLY A 117 -14.77 0.29 4.01
N GLN A 118 -15.29 0.60 2.82
CA GLN A 118 -16.65 0.24 2.39
C GLN A 118 -16.63 -0.86 1.30
N ILE A 119 -15.47 -1.38 0.93
CA ILE A 119 -15.37 -2.45 -0.07
C ILE A 119 -15.97 -3.73 0.52
N GLN A 120 -17.05 -4.22 -0.12
CA GLN A 120 -17.66 -5.54 0.15
C GLN A 120 -17.97 -5.80 1.64
N VAL A 121 -18.43 -4.77 2.34
CA VAL A 121 -18.81 -4.88 3.76
C VAL A 121 -20.10 -5.67 3.96
N LEU A 122 -20.15 -6.47 5.02
CA LEU A 122 -21.35 -7.16 5.48
C LEU A 122 -22.21 -6.17 6.30
N THR A 123 -23.51 -6.06 5.96
CA THR A 123 -24.43 -5.09 6.59
C THR A 123 -25.74 -5.72 7.03
N GLY A 124 -26.48 -5.05 7.92
CA GLY A 124 -27.76 -5.56 8.43
C GLY A 124 -27.58 -6.88 9.17
N SER A 125 -28.24 -7.94 8.69
CA SER A 125 -28.12 -9.30 9.22
C SER A 125 -27.06 -10.16 8.52
N GLN A 126 -26.26 -9.57 7.62
CA GLN A 126 -25.16 -10.27 6.95
C GLN A 126 -23.97 -10.43 7.92
N GLY A 127 -23.48 -11.65 8.08
CA GLY A 127 -22.33 -11.96 8.94
C GLY A 127 -22.68 -12.06 10.43
N GLN A 128 -21.68 -11.80 11.29
CA GLN A 128 -21.82 -11.90 12.74
C GLN A 128 -20.90 -10.92 13.47
N VAL A 129 -21.31 -10.49 14.66
CA VAL A 129 -20.41 -9.79 15.59
C VAL A 129 -19.64 -10.86 16.37
N CYS A 130 -18.38 -11.07 15.98
CA CYS A 130 -17.53 -12.11 16.58
C CYS A 130 -17.19 -11.77 18.04
N ARG A 131 -17.36 -12.75 18.95
CA ARG A 131 -16.90 -12.64 20.35
C ARG A 131 -15.38 -12.75 20.46
N LYS A 132 -14.75 -13.43 19.50
CA LYS A 132 -13.30 -13.53 19.33
C LYS A 132 -12.99 -13.22 17.87
N CYS A 133 -12.21 -12.19 17.57
CA CYS A 133 -11.92 -11.79 16.17
C CYS A 133 -11.22 -12.89 15.37
N SER A 134 -10.51 -13.81 16.04
CA SER A 134 -9.78 -14.91 15.43
C SER A 134 -10.64 -16.14 15.09
N ALA A 135 -11.93 -16.15 15.43
CA ALA A 135 -12.80 -17.31 15.20
C ALA A 135 -14.28 -16.94 15.00
N PRO A 136 -15.03 -17.69 14.18
CA PRO A 136 -16.49 -17.62 14.15
C PRO A 136 -17.12 -17.92 15.51
N ASN A 137 -18.33 -17.41 15.78
CA ASN A 137 -19.05 -17.80 16.99
C ASN A 137 -19.49 -19.29 16.90
N PRO A 138 -19.54 -20.03 18.01
CA PRO A 138 -19.98 -21.42 18.01
C PRO A 138 -21.43 -21.57 17.52
N GLY A 139 -21.72 -22.63 16.77
CA GLY A 139 -23.07 -22.94 16.28
C GLY A 139 -23.49 -22.22 14.99
N THR A 140 -22.61 -21.39 14.40
CA THR A 140 -22.79 -20.94 13.02
C THR A 140 -22.37 -22.06 12.08
N THR A 141 -23.30 -22.71 11.38
CA THR A 141 -22.96 -23.56 10.24
C THR A 141 -22.38 -22.67 9.15
N ALA A 142 -21.22 -23.06 8.62
CA ALA A 142 -20.52 -22.34 7.54
C ALA A 142 -21.36 -22.27 6.24
N ASP A 143 -22.48 -23.00 6.18
CA ASP A 143 -23.29 -23.21 4.99
C ASP A 143 -24.23 -22.05 4.63
N GLY A 144 -24.31 -21.00 5.46
CA GLY A 144 -25.31 -19.92 5.29
C GLY A 144 -24.81 -18.49 5.45
N LEU A 145 -23.53 -18.26 5.74
CA LEU A 145 -22.96 -16.92 5.86
C LEU A 145 -21.69 -16.85 5.03
N PRO A 146 -21.65 -16.03 3.95
CA PRO A 146 -20.42 -15.79 3.21
C PRO A 146 -19.47 -15.00 4.12
N TRP A 147 -18.67 -15.72 4.88
CA TRP A 147 -17.66 -15.16 5.78
C TRP A 147 -16.41 -14.72 5.02
N SER A 148 -16.34 -15.06 3.73
CA SER A 148 -15.23 -14.76 2.86
C SER A 148 -15.74 -13.94 1.67
N ILE A 149 -15.26 -12.70 1.59
CA ILE A 149 -15.43 -11.81 0.42
C ILE A 149 -14.87 -12.49 -0.85
N VAL A 150 -13.94 -13.42 -0.67
CA VAL A 150 -13.27 -14.20 -1.73
C VAL A 150 -14.22 -15.20 -2.39
N GLU A 151 -15.10 -15.86 -1.62
CA GLU A 151 -16.07 -16.83 -2.17
C GLU A 151 -17.21 -16.16 -2.95
N GLU A 152 -17.65 -14.97 -2.53
CA GLU A 152 -18.71 -14.24 -3.26
C GLU A 152 -18.18 -13.63 -4.57
N ALA A 153 -16.89 -13.26 -4.62
CA ALA A 153 -16.25 -12.74 -5.83
C ALA A 153 -16.08 -13.81 -6.91
N GLU A 154 -15.85 -15.08 -6.52
CA GLU A 154 -15.79 -16.21 -7.48
C GLU A 154 -17.16 -16.56 -8.07
N ARG A 155 -18.27 -16.22 -7.40
CA ARG A 155 -19.64 -16.39 -7.93
C ARG A 155 -20.11 -15.26 -8.85
N LEU A 156 -19.41 -14.13 -8.87
CA LEU A 156 -19.75 -12.98 -9.72
C LEU A 156 -18.71 -12.72 -10.82
N VAL A 157 -17.66 -13.56 -10.91
CA VAL A 157 -16.67 -13.55 -11.99
C VAL A 157 -16.40 -14.98 -12.47
N PHE A 158 -17.45 -15.69 -12.88
CA PHE A 158 -17.47 -16.68 -13.96
C PHE A 158 -18.90 -16.80 -14.51
#